data_AF-A0A6U6TIV6-F1
#
_entry.id   AF-A0A6U6TIV6-F1
#
_cell.length_a   1.000
_cell.length_b   1.000
_cell.length_c   1.000
_cell.angle_alpha   90.00
_cell.angle_beta   90.00
_cell.angle_gamma   90.00
#
_symmetry.space_group_name_H-M   'P 1'
#
loop_
_entity.id
_entity.type
_entity.pdbx_description
1 polymer ?
#
loop_
_entity_poly.entity_id
_entity_poly.type
_entity_poly.pdbx_seq_one_letter_code
_entity_poly.pdbx_strand_id
1 'polypeptide(L)'
;MKPSMVTPGAQSGAKADAETIASRTLAALARVVPPAVPGIMFLLGGQSEVEATMNLNAMNQAPNPWHISFSYARALQNTCLKTWAGKDENKVAAQAKLIQRAMANSKAQTGKYDPATADEDASAAEGMYVKNYVY
;
A
#
# COMPACT_ATOMS: atom_id res chain seq x y z
N MET A 1 -9.04 -3.04 -12.68
CA MET A 1 -9.88 -2.18 -11.82
C MET A 1 -9.00 -1.50 -10.77
N LYS A 2 -9.30 -0.25 -10.34
CA LYS A 2 -8.55 0.46 -9.29
C LYS A 2 -9.47 0.88 -8.12
N PRO A 3 -9.78 -0.04 -7.18
CA PRO A 3 -10.62 0.25 -6.02
C PRO A 3 -9.79 0.69 -4.80
N SER A 4 -10.46 1.19 -3.77
CA SER A 4 -9.93 1.30 -2.42
C SER A 4 -9.98 -0.04 -1.70
N MET A 5 -9.07 -0.25 -0.74
CA MET A 5 -9.21 -1.32 0.25
C MET A 5 -10.39 -1.04 1.18
N VAL A 6 -10.98 -2.08 1.77
CA VAL A 6 -12.03 -1.93 2.78
C VAL A 6 -11.37 -1.69 4.13
N THR A 7 -11.29 -0.42 4.53
CA THR A 7 -10.66 0.02 5.79
C THR A 7 -11.67 0.75 6.68
N PRO A 8 -11.44 0.80 8.00
CA PRO A 8 -12.15 1.75 8.86
C PRO A 8 -12.00 3.19 8.34
N GLY A 9 -13.01 4.03 8.59
CA GLY A 9 -12.94 5.45 8.22
C GLY A 9 -11.86 6.15 9.05
N ALA A 10 -11.12 7.08 8.44
CA ALA A 10 -10.01 7.79 9.10
C ALA A 10 -10.41 8.54 10.38
N GLN A 11 -11.68 8.93 10.52
CA GLN A 11 -12.22 9.62 11.70
C GLN A 11 -13.00 8.69 12.65
N SER A 12 -13.09 7.40 12.34
CA SER A 12 -13.91 6.46 13.15
C SER A 12 -13.29 6.10 14.50
N GLY A 13 -11.99 6.38 14.70
CA GLY A 13 -11.23 5.93 15.87
C GLY A 13 -10.92 4.43 15.89
N ALA A 14 -11.53 3.64 15.00
CA ALA A 14 -11.28 2.22 14.88
C ALA A 14 -10.02 1.93 14.05
N LYS A 15 -9.26 0.91 14.48
CA LYS A 15 -8.14 0.34 13.72
C LYS A 15 -8.46 -1.11 13.37
N ALA A 16 -7.94 -1.57 12.25
CA ALA A 16 -8.03 -2.95 11.80
C ALA A 16 -6.63 -3.45 11.44
N ASP A 17 -6.34 -4.71 11.75
CA ASP A 17 -5.13 -5.38 11.30
C ASP A 17 -5.20 -5.72 9.80
N ALA A 18 -4.06 -6.16 9.26
CA ALA A 18 -3.92 -6.42 7.84
C ALA A 18 -4.75 -7.63 7.39
N GLU A 19 -4.86 -8.66 8.23
CA GLU A 19 -5.68 -9.85 7.94
C GLU A 19 -7.16 -9.49 7.84
N THR A 20 -7.67 -8.65 8.75
CA THR A 20 -9.06 -8.19 8.72
C THR A 20 -9.33 -7.35 7.48
N ILE A 21 -8.45 -6.40 7.15
CA ILE A 21 -8.59 -5.58 5.94
C ILE A 21 -8.58 -6.46 4.70
N ALA A 22 -7.65 -7.42 4.61
CA ALA A 22 -7.55 -8.34 3.49
C ALA A 22 -8.82 -9.19 3.32
N SER A 23 -9.26 -9.84 4.39
CA SER A 23 -10.46 -10.68 4.39
C SER A 23 -11.71 -9.90 3.97
N ARG A 24 -11.93 -8.71 4.57
CA ARG A 24 -13.07 -7.85 4.24
C ARG A 24 -13.01 -7.34 2.81
N THR A 25 -11.83 -6.99 2.32
CA THR A 25 -11.63 -6.50 0.95
C THR A 25 -11.89 -7.60 -0.07
N LEU A 26 -11.27 -8.77 0.08
CA LEU A 26 -11.48 -9.89 -0.84
C LEU A 26 -12.93 -10.38 -0.83
N ALA A 27 -13.59 -10.42 0.33
CA ALA A 27 -15.00 -10.77 0.43
C ALA A 27 -15.91 -9.77 -0.29
N ALA A 28 -15.60 -8.47 -0.22
CA ALA A 28 -16.33 -7.45 -0.96
C ALA A 28 -16.15 -7.61 -2.47
N LEU A 29 -14.91 -7.84 -2.93
CA LEU A 29 -14.61 -8.08 -4.34
C LEU A 29 -15.33 -9.32 -4.87
N ALA A 30 -15.33 -10.42 -4.13
CA ALA A 30 -16.00 -11.67 -4.53
C ALA A 30 -17.51 -11.53 -4.74
N ARG A 31 -18.15 -10.52 -4.14
CA ARG A 31 -19.59 -10.27 -4.32
C ARG A 31 -19.91 -9.48 -5.59
N VAL A 32 -18.94 -8.76 -6.16
CA VAL A 32 -19.23 -7.75 -7.20
C VAL A 32 -18.30 -7.80 -8.42
N VAL A 33 -17.13 -8.41 -8.31
CA VAL A 33 -16.13 -8.48 -9.37
C VAL A 33 -16.12 -9.88 -9.96
N PRO A 34 -16.39 -10.05 -11.26
CA PRO A 34 -16.26 -11.35 -11.92
C PRO A 34 -14.79 -11.82 -11.99
N PRO A 35 -14.51 -13.13 -11.97
CA PRO A 35 -13.16 -13.69 -12.20
C PRO A 35 -12.53 -13.31 -13.55
N ALA A 36 -13.34 -12.93 -14.54
CA ALA A 36 -12.86 -12.49 -15.86
C ALA A 36 -12.07 -11.17 -15.81
N VAL A 37 -12.15 -10.40 -14.71
CA VAL A 37 -11.32 -9.21 -14.53
C VAL A 37 -9.87 -9.65 -14.30
N PRO A 38 -8.90 -9.29 -15.15
CA PRO A 38 -7.56 -9.87 -15.06
C PRO A 38 -6.78 -9.39 -13.84
N GLY A 39 -7.10 -8.21 -13.30
CA GLY A 39 -6.38 -7.67 -12.15
C GLY A 39 -7.03 -6.47 -11.49
N ILE A 40 -6.68 -6.32 -10.21
CA ILE A 40 -7.16 -5.30 -9.30
C ILE A 40 -5.95 -4.60 -8.70
N MET A 41 -5.83 -3.32 -9.00
CA MET A 41 -4.67 -2.49 -8.67
C MET A 41 -5.10 -1.49 -7.59
N PHE A 42 -4.83 -1.77 -6.33
CA PHE A 42 -5.35 -0.96 -5.23
C PHE A 42 -4.73 0.44 -5.18
N LEU A 43 -5.53 1.41 -4.75
CA LEU A 43 -5.04 2.72 -4.31
C LEU A 43 -4.74 2.71 -2.80
N LEU A 44 -3.72 3.46 -2.38
CA LEU A 44 -3.30 3.60 -0.97
C LEU A 44 -4.37 4.30 -0.11
N GLY A 45 -5.00 5.34 -0.67
CA GLY A 45 -5.87 6.24 0.11
C GLY A 45 -5.05 7.08 1.09
N GLY A 46 -5.44 7.07 2.37
CA GLY A 46 -4.75 7.78 3.46
C GLY A 46 -3.85 6.93 4.34
N GLN A 47 -3.65 5.65 3.99
CA GLN A 47 -2.78 4.72 4.72
C GLN A 47 -1.32 5.19 4.67
N SER A 48 -0.51 4.74 5.64
CA SER A 48 0.95 4.87 5.52
C SER A 48 1.49 3.97 4.41
N GLU A 49 2.75 4.19 4.00
CA GLU A 49 3.38 3.34 2.98
C GLU A 49 3.46 1.89 3.46
N VAL A 50 3.87 1.68 4.72
CA VAL A 50 4.03 0.35 5.32
C VAL A 50 2.68 -0.35 5.48
N GLU A 51 1.64 0.34 5.97
CA GLU A 51 0.29 -0.23 6.14
C GLU A 51 -0.27 -0.77 4.82
N ALA A 52 -0.16 -0.02 3.72
CA ALA A 52 -0.66 -0.51 2.44
C ALA A 52 0.15 -1.67 1.86
N THR A 53 1.45 -1.75 2.14
CA THR A 53 2.25 -2.92 1.78
C THR A 53 1.83 -4.14 2.58
N MET A 54 1.59 -3.99 3.90
CA MET A 54 1.12 -5.10 4.75
C MET A 54 -0.27 -5.59 4.32
N ASN A 55 -1.21 -4.68 4.04
CA ASN A 55 -2.56 -5.03 3.60
C ASN A 55 -2.56 -5.73 2.24
N LEU A 56 -1.73 -5.25 1.29
CA LEU A 56 -1.54 -5.90 0.00
C LEU A 56 -0.95 -7.30 0.16
N ASN A 57 0.04 -7.45 1.06
CA ASN A 57 0.67 -8.73 1.34
C ASN A 57 -0.34 -9.74 1.90
N ALA A 58 -1.11 -9.34 2.90
CA ALA A 58 -2.13 -10.19 3.51
C ALA A 58 -3.19 -10.65 2.49
N MET A 59 -3.60 -9.79 1.55
CA MET A 59 -4.52 -10.20 0.47
C MET A 59 -3.91 -11.25 -0.46
N ASN A 60 -2.61 -11.17 -0.75
CA ASN A 60 -1.93 -12.12 -1.63
C ASN A 60 -1.49 -13.41 -0.92
N GLN A 61 -1.61 -13.50 0.40
CA GLN A 61 -1.43 -14.73 1.16
C GLN A 61 -2.68 -15.62 1.14
N ALA A 62 -3.82 -15.09 0.69
CA ALA A 62 -5.06 -15.83 0.52
C ALA A 62 -5.32 -16.15 -0.97
N PRO A 63 -5.83 -17.35 -1.30
CA PRO A 63 -6.26 -17.68 -2.66
C PRO A 63 -7.35 -16.72 -3.13
N ASN A 64 -7.19 -16.17 -4.33
CA ASN A 64 -8.19 -15.34 -4.98
C ASN A 64 -8.03 -15.44 -6.51
N PRO A 65 -9.08 -15.18 -7.30
CA PRO A 65 -9.06 -15.43 -8.75
C PRO A 65 -8.45 -14.27 -9.56
N TRP A 66 -8.04 -13.17 -8.92
CA TRP A 66 -7.56 -11.97 -9.60
C TRP A 66 -6.07 -11.76 -9.37
N HIS A 67 -5.41 -11.08 -10.30
CA HIS A 67 -4.09 -10.53 -10.01
C HIS A 67 -4.23 -9.29 -9.09
N ILE A 68 -3.95 -9.47 -7.80
CA ILE A 68 -4.02 -8.42 -6.78
C ILE A 68 -2.67 -7.70 -6.70
N SER A 69 -2.64 -6.43 -7.07
CA SER A 69 -1.42 -5.62 -7.09
C SER A 69 -1.73 -4.15 -6.73
N PHE A 70 -0.76 -3.26 -6.93
CA PHE A 70 -0.80 -1.88 -6.45
C PHE A 70 -0.78 -0.86 -7.59
N SER A 71 -1.51 0.25 -7.40
CA SER A 71 -1.40 1.46 -8.20
C SER A 71 -1.22 2.65 -7.26
N TYR A 72 -0.04 2.72 -6.67
CA TYR A 72 0.31 3.68 -5.63
C TYR A 72 1.01 4.92 -6.20
N ALA A 73 0.61 6.09 -5.71
CA ALA A 73 1.32 7.34 -5.95
C ALA A 73 2.12 7.72 -4.71
N ARG A 74 1.46 8.34 -3.72
CA ARG A 74 2.11 8.78 -2.48
C ARG A 74 2.83 7.65 -1.72
N ALA A 75 2.31 6.41 -1.75
CA ALA A 75 2.91 5.27 -1.03
C ALA A 75 4.31 4.84 -1.51
N LEU A 76 4.66 5.23 -2.73
CA LEU A 76 5.93 4.92 -3.36
C LEU A 76 6.86 6.14 -3.37
N GLN A 77 6.28 7.35 -3.30
CA GLN A 77 7.01 8.59 -3.56
C GLN A 77 7.28 9.39 -2.29
N ASN A 78 6.51 9.24 -1.20
CA ASN A 78 6.61 10.15 -0.06
C ASN A 78 8.00 10.09 0.59
N THR A 79 8.49 8.89 0.90
CA THR A 79 9.84 8.72 1.46
C THR A 79 10.92 9.18 0.48
N CYS A 80 10.79 8.85 -0.82
CA CYS A 80 11.71 9.31 -1.86
C CYS A 80 11.77 10.86 -1.96
N LEU A 81 10.62 11.53 -1.97
CA LEU A 81 10.51 12.99 -2.05
C LEU A 81 11.08 13.66 -0.80
N LYS A 82 10.78 13.13 0.39
CA LYS A 82 11.34 13.60 1.66
C LYS A 82 12.87 13.47 1.69
N THR A 83 13.42 12.34 1.23
CA THR A 83 14.86 12.13 1.12
C THR A 83 15.50 13.05 0.08
N TRP A 84 14.86 13.25 -1.07
CA TRP A 84 15.39 14.12 -2.12
C TRP A 84 15.46 15.58 -1.66
N ALA A 85 14.39 16.08 -1.05
CA ALA A 85 14.27 17.47 -0.57
C ALA A 85 14.61 18.54 -1.63
N GLY A 86 14.47 18.23 -2.92
CA GLY A 86 14.83 19.12 -4.04
C GLY A 86 16.33 19.34 -4.24
N LYS A 87 17.18 18.54 -3.58
CA LYS A 87 18.63 18.68 -3.57
C LYS A 87 19.28 17.66 -4.49
N ASP A 88 20.11 18.12 -5.42
CA ASP A 88 20.74 17.27 -6.43
C ASP A 88 21.70 16.25 -5.82
N GLU A 89 22.37 16.62 -4.73
CA GLU A 89 23.23 15.73 -3.95
C GLU A 89 22.49 14.52 -3.35
N ASN A 90 21.16 14.61 -3.18
CA ASN A 90 20.35 13.54 -2.58
C ASN A 90 19.73 12.59 -3.62
N LYS A 91 19.97 12.79 -4.92
CA LYS A 91 19.33 12.00 -5.99
C LYS A 91 19.51 10.49 -5.81
N VAL A 92 20.74 10.05 -5.55
CA VAL A 92 21.06 8.62 -5.39
C VAL A 92 20.36 8.03 -4.16
N ALA A 93 20.38 8.77 -3.03
CA ALA A 93 19.71 8.34 -1.81
C ALA A 93 18.19 8.24 -2.00
N ALA A 94 17.58 9.22 -2.65
CA ALA A 94 16.14 9.21 -2.94
C ALA A 94 15.72 8.07 -3.89
N GLN A 95 16.52 7.80 -4.92
CA GLN A 95 16.30 6.67 -5.83
C GLN A 95 16.39 5.33 -5.08
N ALA A 96 17.34 5.18 -4.16
CA ALA A 96 17.43 3.98 -3.32
C ALA A 96 16.15 3.77 -2.50
N LYS A 97 15.56 4.84 -1.94
CA LYS A 97 14.29 4.77 -1.22
C LYS A 97 13.11 4.40 -2.12
N LEU A 98 13.05 4.95 -3.33
CA LEU A 98 12.03 4.54 -4.31
C LEU A 98 12.14 3.04 -4.65
N ILE A 99 13.36 2.54 -4.88
CA ILE A 99 13.60 1.12 -5.18
C ILE A 99 13.20 0.24 -3.99
N GLN A 100 13.57 0.63 -2.77
CA GLN A 100 13.18 -0.08 -1.55
C GLN A 100 11.66 -0.25 -1.46
N ARG A 101 10.89 0.84 -1.65
CA ARG A 101 9.42 0.80 -1.61
C ARG A 101 8.83 0.01 -2.79
N ALA A 102 9.42 0.09 -3.98
CA ALA A 102 9.00 -0.72 -5.12
C ALA A 102 9.21 -2.23 -4.85
N MET A 103 10.36 -2.60 -4.29
CA MET A 103 10.67 -3.99 -3.91
C MET A 103 9.74 -4.49 -2.80
N ALA A 104 9.46 -3.68 -1.79
CA ALA A 104 8.52 -4.02 -0.72
C ALA A 104 7.12 -4.36 -1.28
N ASN A 105 6.60 -3.51 -2.16
CA ASN A 105 5.30 -3.75 -2.79
C ASN A 105 5.32 -4.90 -3.81
N SER A 106 6.44 -5.13 -4.49
CA SER A 106 6.62 -6.31 -5.34
C SER A 106 6.60 -7.61 -4.53
N LYS A 107 7.25 -7.64 -3.35
CA LYS A 107 7.18 -8.79 -2.44
C LYS A 107 5.76 -8.99 -1.92
N ALA A 108 5.07 -7.91 -1.55
CA ALA A 108 3.68 -7.95 -1.08
C ALA A 108 2.71 -8.47 -2.15
N GLN A 109 2.91 -8.10 -3.42
CA GLN A 109 2.14 -8.66 -4.55
C GLN A 109 2.25 -10.18 -4.62
N THR A 110 3.37 -10.76 -4.20
CA THR A 110 3.56 -12.22 -4.16
C THR A 110 3.25 -12.87 -2.81
N GLY A 111 2.74 -12.10 -1.83
CA GLY A 111 2.45 -12.59 -0.47
C GLY A 111 3.69 -12.90 0.37
N LYS A 112 4.86 -12.39 -0.02
CA LYS A 112 6.18 -12.69 0.55
C LYS A 112 6.87 -11.49 1.19
N TYR A 113 6.12 -10.44 1.49
CA TYR A 113 6.66 -9.31 2.22
C TYR A 113 6.70 -9.62 3.71
N ASP A 114 7.85 -9.37 4.32
CA ASP A 114 8.08 -9.52 5.76
C ASP A 114 8.57 -8.17 6.32
N PRO A 115 7.78 -7.48 7.16
CA PRO A 115 8.16 -6.20 7.73
C PRO A 115 9.38 -6.29 8.65
N ALA A 116 9.68 -7.45 9.24
CA ALA A 116 10.83 -7.61 10.12
C ALA A 116 12.18 -7.54 9.38
N THR A 117 12.18 -7.84 8.08
CA THR A 117 13.39 -7.85 7.23
C THR A 117 13.42 -6.74 6.19
N ALA A 118 12.38 -5.89 6.15
CA ALA A 118 12.21 -4.87 5.13
C ALA A 118 12.96 -3.55 5.37
N ASP A 119 13.58 -3.38 6.56
CA ASP A 119 14.36 -2.19 6.97
C ASP A 119 13.67 -0.86 6.63
N GLU A 120 12.36 -0.78 6.95
CA GLU A 120 11.51 0.31 6.52
C GLU A 120 11.87 1.64 7.19
N ASP A 121 11.85 2.73 6.41
CA ASP A 121 12.04 4.06 6.94
C ASP A 121 10.95 4.42 7.94
N ALA A 122 11.31 5.02 9.07
CA ALA A 122 10.33 5.51 10.06
C ALA A 122 9.26 6.42 9.42
N SER A 123 9.66 7.23 8.43
CA SER A 123 8.75 8.12 7.70
C SER A 123 7.76 7.41 6.78
N ALA A 124 8.02 6.15 6.44
CA ALA A 124 7.14 5.29 5.65
C ALA A 124 5.96 4.75 6.48
N ALA A 125 6.10 4.71 7.80
CA ALA A 125 5.05 4.30 8.74
C ALA A 125 4.07 5.44 9.08
N GLU A 126 4.35 6.68 8.68
CA GLU A 126 3.48 7.83 8.92
C GLU A 126 2.23 7.79 8.02
N GLY A 127 1.04 7.88 8.64
CA GLY A 127 -0.22 7.97 7.92
C GLY A 127 -0.33 9.24 7.08
N MET A 128 -0.96 9.14 5.91
CA MET A 128 -1.04 10.22 4.92
C MET A 128 -2.38 10.93 4.86
N TYR A 129 -3.29 10.62 5.79
CA TYR A 129 -4.60 11.25 5.84
C TYR A 129 -4.49 12.72 6.28
N VAL A 130 -5.05 13.62 5.46
CA VAL A 130 -5.19 15.04 5.78
C VAL A 130 -6.68 15.38 5.77
N LYS A 131 -7.20 15.83 6.90
CA LYS A 131 -8.60 16.25 7.02
C LYS A 131 -8.84 17.45 6.11
N ASN A 132 -9.91 17.40 5.30
CA ASN A 132 -10.29 18.47 4.37
C ASN A 132 -9.16 18.86 3.40
N TYR A 133 -8.42 17.88 2.88
CA TYR A 133 -7.39 18.15 1.88
C TYR A 133 -8.01 18.84 0.66
N VAL A 134 -7.51 20.03 0.33
CA VAL A 134 -7.86 20.79 -0.87
C VAL A 134 -6.64 20.78 -1.79
N TYR A 135 -6.87 20.51 -3.07
CA TYR A 135 -5.83 20.48 -4.10
C TYR A 135 -5.28 21.87 -4.39
#